data_AF-A0A5B0S9L5-F1
#
_entry.id   AF-A0A5B0S9L5-F1
#
_cell.length_a   1.000
_cell.length_b   1.000
_cell.length_c   1.000
_cell.angle_alpha   90.00
_cell.angle_beta   90.00
_cell.angle_gamma   90.00
#
_symmetry.space_group_name_H-M   'P 1'
#
loop_
_entity.id
_entity.type
_entity.pdbx_description
1 polymer ?
#
loop_
_entity_poly.entity_id
_entity_poly.type
_entity_poly.pdbx_seq_one_letter_code
_entity_poly.pdbx_strand_id
1 'polypeptide(L)'
;MTIPRISDMLKKAPEGLNPYSFAIMALENLEKPPSGPIFRSVLTIFACISAAIMFCCSGILVVPFFQGEVGGSQHNWIVKRKYSGSRANPYFILNNGLVIGLSYLFGGILFQCYAALQFNTMDSNRQTSQFSWIEISKLPGSCATFIQAFTMLFISTSNPSQGGTKRYSIPPGIFNFLLIGFPALTAVASIFLIVHKASLVQKQDVSYNVLINLLTDAAKLWDGGEKILSESRNFLLQATYEVFSLDTFLKNRSRIRIGLFWAFMAIPSILFYVGGVIALVTTVYQPIKTPKKLQPANLNPNEIKTVGNEMENGPIILGKDGSRKLSRSLKFLWLHYFSMSMALSMDAATSMVFYLNKDNLKE
;
A
#
# COMPACT_ATOMS: atom_id res chain seq x y z
N MET A 1 -24.26 12.40 -5.29
CA MET A 1 -24.77 11.64 -6.46
C MET A 1 -26.18 11.21 -6.12
N THR A 2 -27.18 11.89 -6.67
CA THR A 2 -28.60 11.59 -6.47
C THR A 2 -28.98 10.49 -7.46
N ILE A 3 -29.30 9.31 -6.96
CA ILE A 3 -29.87 8.24 -7.78
C ILE A 3 -31.26 8.74 -8.21
N PRO A 4 -31.57 8.83 -9.53
CA PRO A 4 -32.85 9.39 -10.02
C PRO A 4 -34.02 8.60 -9.44
N ARG A 5 -35.22 9.16 -9.32
CA ARG A 5 -36.36 8.34 -8.84
C ARG A 5 -36.70 7.28 -9.88
N ILE A 6 -37.17 6.12 -9.45
CA ILE A 6 -37.62 5.07 -10.37
C ILE A 6 -38.72 5.58 -11.31
N SER A 7 -39.60 6.48 -10.83
CA SER A 7 -40.58 7.19 -11.65
C SER A 7 -39.96 7.93 -12.83
N ASP A 8 -38.77 8.52 -12.65
CA ASP A 8 -38.08 9.31 -13.66
C ASP A 8 -37.38 8.40 -14.67
N MET A 9 -36.92 7.22 -14.24
CA MET A 9 -36.39 6.19 -15.13
C MET A 9 -37.48 5.58 -16.00
N LEU A 10 -38.64 5.28 -15.41
CA LEU A 10 -39.80 4.73 -16.13
C LEU A 10 -40.36 5.74 -17.15
N LYS A 11 -40.40 7.03 -16.81
CA LYS A 11 -40.86 8.11 -17.71
C LYS A 11 -39.92 8.41 -18.88
N LYS A 12 -38.64 8.02 -18.78
CA LYS A 12 -37.64 8.22 -19.84
C LYS A 12 -37.63 7.12 -20.90
N ALA A 13 -38.49 6.10 -20.75
CA ALA A 13 -38.60 5.03 -21.73
C ALA A 13 -39.12 5.59 -23.08
N PRO A 14 -38.52 5.21 -24.22
CA PRO A 14 -39.04 5.56 -25.54
C PRO A 14 -40.48 5.07 -25.73
N GLU A 15 -41.27 5.79 -26.52
CA GLU A 15 -42.62 5.37 -26.88
C GLU A 15 -42.62 3.98 -27.52
N GLY A 16 -43.54 3.11 -27.08
CA GLY A 16 -43.63 1.72 -27.53
C GLY A 16 -42.62 0.76 -26.88
N LEU A 17 -41.67 1.23 -26.06
CA LEU A 17 -40.76 0.38 -25.32
C LEU A 17 -41.29 0.11 -23.89
N ASN A 18 -41.13 -1.12 -23.42
CA ASN A 18 -41.52 -1.48 -22.06
C ASN A 18 -40.69 -0.68 -21.03
N PRO A 19 -41.32 0.17 -20.21
CA PRO A 19 -40.60 1.08 -19.30
C PRO A 19 -39.87 0.32 -18.18
N TYR A 20 -40.39 -0.83 -17.75
CA TYR A 20 -39.76 -1.66 -16.73
C TYR A 20 -38.52 -2.37 -17.28
N SER A 21 -38.57 -2.84 -18.54
CA SER A 21 -37.40 -3.39 -19.23
C SER A 21 -36.33 -2.32 -19.46
N PHE A 22 -36.73 -1.09 -19.80
CA PHE A 22 -35.82 0.05 -19.89
C PHE A 22 -35.14 0.35 -18.55
N ALA A 23 -35.90 0.33 -17.45
CA ALA A 23 -35.36 0.53 -16.12
C ALA A 23 -34.36 -0.57 -15.71
N ILE A 24 -34.62 -1.83 -16.04
CA ILE A 24 -33.68 -2.94 -15.84
C ILE A 24 -32.36 -2.67 -16.58
N MET A 25 -32.41 -2.35 -17.88
CA MET A 25 -31.21 -2.05 -18.66
C MET A 25 -30.45 -0.85 -18.10
N ALA A 26 -31.15 0.19 -17.65
CA ALA A 26 -30.53 1.36 -17.05
C ALA A 26 -29.85 1.01 -15.71
N LEU A 27 -30.45 0.15 -14.88
CA LEU A 27 -29.85 -0.34 -13.63
C LEU A 27 -28.63 -1.24 -13.88
N GLU A 28 -28.69 -2.13 -14.87
CA GLU A 28 -27.54 -2.94 -15.30
C GLU A 28 -26.37 -2.07 -15.76
N ASN A 29 -26.63 -1.06 -16.58
CA ASN A 29 -25.60 -0.11 -17.04
C ASN A 29 -25.00 0.72 -15.89
N LEU A 30 -25.77 0.99 -14.83
CA LEU A 30 -25.25 1.67 -13.65
C LEU A 30 -24.25 0.81 -12.88
N GLU A 31 -24.54 -0.49 -12.74
CA GLU A 31 -23.76 -1.46 -11.96
C GLU A 31 -22.72 -2.25 -12.79
N LYS A 32 -22.62 -1.97 -14.10
CA LYS A 32 -21.61 -2.58 -14.98
C LYS A 32 -20.19 -2.26 -14.47
N PRO A 33 -19.30 -3.26 -14.36
CA PRO A 33 -17.93 -3.03 -13.96
C PRO A 33 -17.17 -2.17 -14.99
N PRO A 34 -16.15 -1.42 -14.55
CA PRO A 34 -15.27 -0.70 -15.46
C PRO A 34 -14.58 -1.72 -16.38
N SER A 35 -14.81 -1.57 -17.68
CA SER A 35 -14.42 -2.54 -18.71
C SER A 35 -13.76 -1.91 -19.94
N GLY A 36 -13.62 -0.57 -19.93
CA GLY A 36 -13.04 0.18 -21.03
C GLY A 36 -11.57 -0.18 -21.33
N PRO A 37 -11.10 0.07 -22.56
CA PRO A 37 -9.74 -0.26 -23.00
C PRO A 37 -8.66 0.45 -22.17
N ILE A 38 -8.95 1.67 -21.71
CA ILE A 38 -8.07 2.43 -20.81
C ILE A 38 -7.90 1.70 -19.49
N PHE A 39 -8.99 1.24 -18.87
CA PHE A 39 -8.94 0.51 -17.60
C PHE A 39 -8.16 -0.80 -17.72
N ARG A 40 -8.39 -1.57 -18.80
CA ARG A 40 -7.64 -2.80 -19.11
C ARG A 40 -6.15 -2.53 -19.23
N SER A 41 -5.77 -1.49 -19.98
CA SER A 41 -4.38 -1.10 -20.20
C SER A 41 -3.71 -0.70 -18.88
N VAL A 42 -4.38 0.15 -18.09
CA VAL A 42 -3.89 0.60 -16.79
C VAL A 42 -3.71 -0.58 -15.83
N LEU A 43 -4.71 -1.47 -15.71
CA LEU A 43 -4.63 -2.65 -14.85
C LEU A 43 -3.48 -3.57 -15.26
N THR A 44 -3.28 -3.77 -16.57
CA THR A 44 -2.18 -4.59 -17.11
C THR A 44 -0.83 -4.00 -16.73
N ILE A 45 -0.63 -2.68 -16.90
CA ILE A 45 0.60 -2.00 -16.53
C ILE A 45 0.89 -2.18 -15.03
N PHE A 46 -0.11 -1.96 -14.17
CA PHE A 46 0.04 -2.17 -12.73
C PHE A 46 0.36 -3.64 -12.38
N ALA A 47 -0.26 -4.61 -13.06
CA ALA A 47 0.01 -6.04 -12.86
C ALA A 47 1.45 -6.39 -13.25
N CYS A 48 1.96 -5.87 -14.38
CA CYS A 48 3.33 -6.07 -14.80
C CYS A 48 4.34 -5.48 -13.81
N ILE A 49 4.10 -4.25 -13.31
CA ILE A 49 4.98 -3.63 -12.32
C ILE A 49 4.97 -4.43 -11.01
N SER A 50 3.79 -4.84 -10.55
CA SER A 50 3.64 -5.69 -9.36
C SER A 50 4.41 -7.00 -9.51
N ALA A 51 4.32 -7.67 -10.67
CA ALA A 51 5.07 -8.89 -10.95
C ALA A 51 6.59 -8.66 -10.92
N ALA A 52 7.08 -7.57 -11.52
CA ALA A 52 8.50 -7.21 -11.45
C ALA A 52 8.97 -6.99 -10.00
N ILE A 53 8.17 -6.33 -9.17
CA ILE A 53 8.46 -6.16 -7.74
C ILE A 53 8.53 -7.52 -7.03
N MET A 54 7.59 -8.44 -7.30
CA MET A 54 7.62 -9.79 -6.70
C MET A 54 8.92 -10.53 -7.05
N PHE A 55 9.40 -10.44 -8.29
CA PHE A 55 10.67 -11.05 -8.69
C PHE A 55 11.86 -10.44 -7.93
N CYS A 56 11.89 -9.12 -7.78
CA CYS A 56 12.90 -8.43 -6.96
C CYS A 56 12.85 -8.88 -5.48
N CYS A 57 11.65 -8.93 -4.88
CA CYS A 57 11.46 -9.37 -3.50
C CYS A 57 11.87 -10.83 -3.30
N SER A 58 11.53 -11.71 -4.25
CA SER A 58 11.97 -13.12 -4.24
C SER A 58 13.49 -13.23 -4.27
N GLY A 59 14.15 -12.42 -5.12
CA GLY A 59 15.60 -12.32 -5.15
C GLY A 59 16.19 -11.91 -3.80
N ILE A 60 15.65 -10.87 -3.15
CA ILE A 60 16.10 -10.41 -1.82
C ILE A 60 15.95 -11.50 -0.75
N LEU A 61 14.85 -12.26 -0.79
CA LEU A 61 14.60 -13.34 0.17
C LEU A 61 15.49 -14.57 -0.07
N VAL A 62 15.84 -14.85 -1.33
CA VAL A 62 16.60 -16.05 -1.72
C VAL A 62 18.12 -15.85 -1.62
N VAL A 63 18.64 -14.65 -1.93
CA VAL A 63 20.08 -14.35 -1.91
C VAL A 63 20.79 -14.75 -0.61
N PRO A 64 20.25 -14.51 0.61
CA PRO A 64 20.89 -14.90 1.86
C PRO A 64 21.16 -16.41 1.98
N PHE A 65 20.33 -17.26 1.38
CA PHE A 65 20.50 -18.72 1.39
C PHE A 65 21.70 -19.18 0.55
N PHE A 66 22.10 -18.39 -0.45
CA PHE A 66 23.25 -18.67 -1.30
C PHE A 66 24.58 -18.07 -0.76
N GLN A 67 24.56 -17.38 0.38
CA GLN A 67 25.74 -16.76 0.99
C GLN A 67 26.46 -17.66 2.04
N GLY A 68 26.09 -18.94 2.13
CA GLY A 68 26.69 -19.93 3.05
C GLY A 68 26.17 -19.88 4.50
N GLU A 69 26.64 -20.80 5.36
CA GLU A 69 26.16 -21.00 6.75
C GLU A 69 26.28 -19.74 7.64
N VAL A 70 27.30 -18.92 7.40
CA VAL A 70 27.53 -17.66 8.14
C VAL A 70 26.59 -16.55 7.66
N GLY A 71 26.20 -16.56 6.38
CA GLY A 71 25.25 -15.60 5.80
C GLY A 71 23.80 -15.89 6.22
N GLY A 72 23.38 -17.16 6.16
CA GLY A 72 22.01 -17.56 6.48
C GLY A 72 21.61 -17.28 7.93
N SER A 73 22.45 -17.66 8.90
CA SER A 73 22.14 -17.46 10.34
C SER A 73 22.15 -15.99 10.78
N GLN A 74 22.98 -15.15 10.17
CA GLN A 74 23.06 -13.73 10.51
C GLN A 74 21.94 -12.88 9.89
N HIS A 75 21.33 -13.34 8.80
CA HIS A 75 20.31 -12.59 8.04
C HIS A 75 18.89 -13.16 8.20
N ASN A 76 18.70 -14.37 8.75
CA ASN A 76 17.38 -15.00 8.97
C ASN A 76 16.86 -14.79 10.40
N TRP A 77 16.62 -13.55 10.78
CA TRP A 77 15.91 -13.20 12.01
C TRP A 77 14.80 -12.22 11.68
N ILE A 78 13.67 -12.28 12.40
CA ILE A 78 12.53 -11.37 12.19
C ILE A 78 12.64 -10.16 13.12
N VAL A 79 12.92 -10.41 14.41
CA VAL A 79 13.02 -9.39 15.45
C VAL A 79 14.29 -9.61 16.28
N LYS A 80 15.02 -8.55 16.58
CA LYS A 80 16.14 -8.53 17.54
C LYS A 80 15.85 -7.55 18.67
N ARG A 81 16.29 -7.87 19.89
CA ARG A 81 16.20 -6.96 21.04
C ARG A 81 17.50 -6.18 21.16
N LYS A 82 17.41 -4.86 21.33
CA LYS A 82 18.55 -3.99 21.56
C LYS A 82 18.34 -3.14 22.81
N TYR A 83 19.23 -3.29 23.78
CA TYR A 83 19.25 -2.47 24.98
C TYR A 83 20.14 -1.24 24.76
N SER A 84 19.72 -0.09 25.27
CA SER A 84 20.49 1.16 25.21
C SER A 84 20.73 1.68 26.61
N GLY A 85 21.97 1.59 27.10
CA GLY A 85 22.36 2.09 28.43
C GLY A 85 21.59 1.39 29.57
N SER A 86 21.28 2.13 30.65
CA SER A 86 20.59 1.60 31.84
C SER A 86 19.06 1.46 31.70
N ARG A 87 18.51 1.46 30.47
CA ARG A 87 17.07 1.31 30.27
C ARG A 87 16.68 -0.17 30.38
N ALA A 88 15.74 -0.50 31.27
CA ALA A 88 15.24 -1.86 31.46
C ALA A 88 14.48 -2.41 30.24
N ASN A 89 13.83 -1.53 29.46
CA ASN A 89 13.02 -1.92 28.30
C ASN A 89 13.84 -1.91 26.99
N PRO A 90 13.82 -3.00 26.20
CA PRO A 90 14.56 -3.08 24.94
C PRO A 90 13.84 -2.37 23.78
N TYR A 91 14.62 -1.95 22.79
CA TYR A 91 14.15 -1.63 21.45
C TYR A 91 14.01 -2.92 20.64
N PHE A 92 12.88 -3.13 19.97
CA PHE A 92 12.72 -4.22 19.01
C PHE A 92 13.19 -3.77 17.63
N ILE A 93 14.25 -4.36 17.08
CA ILE A 93 14.71 -4.07 15.72
C ILE A 93 14.11 -5.13 14.81
N LEU A 94 13.44 -4.72 13.74
CA LEU A 94 12.95 -5.63 12.70
C LEU A 94 14.02 -5.84 11.64
N ASN A 95 14.03 -7.02 11.04
CA ASN A 95 14.76 -7.24 9.80
C ASN A 95 13.95 -6.68 8.64
N ASN A 96 14.17 -5.40 8.35
CA ASN A 96 13.42 -4.70 7.33
C ASN A 96 13.48 -5.38 5.97
N GLY A 97 14.61 -5.94 5.57
CA GLY A 97 14.74 -6.64 4.28
C GLY A 97 13.79 -7.83 4.17
N LEU A 98 13.71 -8.65 5.23
CA LEU A 98 12.83 -9.80 5.29
C LEU A 98 11.35 -9.39 5.41
N VAL A 99 11.03 -8.43 6.29
CA VAL A 99 9.65 -7.94 6.48
C VAL A 99 9.11 -7.31 5.20
N ILE A 100 9.88 -6.45 4.53
CA ILE A 100 9.49 -5.83 3.26
C ILE A 100 9.36 -6.89 2.18
N GLY A 101 10.35 -7.77 2.05
CA GLY A 101 10.34 -8.82 1.04
C GLY A 101 9.09 -9.70 1.13
N LEU A 102 8.76 -10.19 2.34
CA LEU A 102 7.57 -11.01 2.56
C LEU A 102 6.28 -10.23 2.34
N SER A 103 6.19 -9.00 2.85
CA SER A 103 4.97 -8.19 2.71
C SER A 103 4.67 -7.83 1.26
N TYR A 104 5.66 -7.39 0.48
CA TYR A 104 5.46 -7.06 -0.93
C TYR A 104 5.26 -8.29 -1.80
N LEU A 105 5.85 -9.43 -1.44
CA LEU A 105 5.58 -10.70 -2.12
C LEU A 105 4.12 -11.13 -1.88
N PHE A 106 3.67 -11.14 -0.62
CA PHE A 106 2.30 -11.52 -0.28
C PHE A 106 1.27 -10.53 -0.86
N GLY A 107 1.51 -9.22 -0.74
CA GLY A 107 0.68 -8.19 -1.35
C GLY A 107 0.65 -8.28 -2.88
N GLY A 108 1.79 -8.59 -3.51
CA GLY A 108 1.90 -8.80 -4.96
C GLY A 108 1.07 -10.00 -5.43
N ILE A 109 1.15 -11.14 -4.74
CA ILE A 109 0.34 -12.34 -5.06
C ILE A 109 -1.16 -12.00 -5.00
N LEU A 110 -1.59 -11.33 -3.92
CA LEU A 110 -2.98 -10.91 -3.76
C LEU A 110 -3.41 -9.93 -4.87
N PHE A 111 -2.53 -9.03 -5.30
CA PHE A 111 -2.80 -8.11 -6.39
C PHE A 111 -2.92 -8.83 -7.74
N GLN A 112 -2.10 -9.86 -8.00
CA GLN A 112 -2.24 -10.69 -9.20
C GLN A 112 -3.58 -11.45 -9.21
N CYS A 113 -3.97 -12.04 -8.07
CA CYS A 113 -5.29 -12.66 -7.92
C CYS A 113 -6.42 -11.65 -8.18
N TYR A 114 -6.30 -10.44 -7.65
CA TYR A 114 -7.25 -9.36 -7.92
C TYR A 114 -7.32 -9.02 -9.42
N ALA A 115 -6.17 -8.83 -10.07
CA ALA A 115 -6.12 -8.49 -11.49
C ALA A 115 -6.76 -9.59 -12.35
N ALA A 116 -6.44 -10.86 -12.09
CA ALA A 116 -7.05 -12.01 -12.77
C ALA A 116 -8.56 -12.07 -12.57
N LEU A 117 -9.04 -11.88 -11.33
CA LEU A 117 -10.47 -11.83 -11.02
C LEU A 117 -11.16 -10.68 -11.75
N GLN A 118 -10.55 -9.50 -11.82
CA GLN A 118 -11.08 -8.36 -12.57
C GLN A 118 -11.22 -8.70 -14.05
N PHE A 119 -10.17 -9.22 -14.70
CA PHE A 119 -10.24 -9.60 -16.11
C PHE A 119 -11.36 -10.60 -16.40
N ASN A 120 -11.56 -11.59 -15.52
CA ASN A 120 -12.61 -12.60 -15.68
C ASN A 120 -14.04 -12.03 -15.56
N THR A 121 -14.22 -10.87 -14.93
CA THR A 121 -15.56 -10.30 -14.69
C THR A 121 -15.78 -8.95 -15.39
N MET A 122 -14.79 -8.42 -16.10
CA MET A 122 -14.95 -7.19 -16.88
C MET A 122 -16.07 -7.30 -17.92
N ASP A 123 -16.30 -8.51 -18.44
CA ASP A 123 -17.37 -8.78 -19.41
C ASP A 123 -18.68 -9.21 -18.74
N SER A 124 -18.71 -9.29 -17.40
CA SER A 124 -19.93 -9.61 -16.67
C SER A 124 -20.88 -8.41 -16.58
N ASN A 125 -22.19 -8.70 -16.55
CA ASN A 125 -23.23 -7.68 -16.49
C ASN A 125 -23.26 -6.90 -15.16
N ARG A 126 -22.58 -7.38 -14.12
CA ARG A 126 -22.62 -6.74 -12.81
C ARG A 126 -21.33 -6.86 -12.02
N GLN A 127 -20.94 -5.75 -11.42
CA GLN A 127 -19.82 -5.72 -10.51
C GLN A 127 -20.15 -6.46 -9.19
N THR A 128 -19.38 -7.47 -8.85
CA THR A 128 -19.46 -8.18 -7.56
C THR A 128 -18.38 -7.68 -6.59
N SER A 129 -18.29 -8.24 -5.38
CA SER A 129 -17.47 -7.79 -4.22
C SER A 129 -15.95 -7.67 -4.43
N GLN A 130 -15.48 -7.78 -5.67
CA GLN A 130 -14.07 -7.83 -6.05
C GLN A 130 -13.26 -6.59 -5.66
N PHE A 131 -13.92 -5.44 -5.49
CA PHE A 131 -13.29 -4.23 -4.96
C PHE A 131 -12.78 -4.34 -3.51
N SER A 132 -13.13 -5.39 -2.77
CA SER A 132 -12.54 -5.65 -1.45
C SER A 132 -11.16 -6.31 -1.55
N TRP A 133 -10.83 -6.97 -2.66
CA TRP A 133 -9.55 -7.67 -2.82
C TRP A 133 -8.36 -6.72 -3.01
N ILE A 134 -8.57 -5.59 -3.72
CA ILE A 134 -7.55 -4.54 -3.86
C ILE A 134 -7.18 -3.89 -2.51
N GLU A 135 -8.11 -3.88 -1.55
CA GLU A 135 -7.86 -3.38 -0.20
C GLU A 135 -7.02 -4.36 0.61
N ILE A 136 -7.33 -5.66 0.49
CA ILE A 136 -6.58 -6.74 1.13
C ILE A 136 -5.15 -6.80 0.58
N SER A 137 -4.96 -6.65 -0.73
CA SER A 137 -3.64 -6.69 -1.35
C SER A 137 -2.74 -5.52 -0.94
N LYS A 138 -3.32 -4.35 -0.63
CA LYS A 138 -2.58 -3.15 -0.22
C LYS A 138 -2.03 -3.23 1.20
N LEU A 139 -2.76 -3.89 2.11
CA LEU A 139 -2.44 -3.90 3.54
C LEU A 139 -1.00 -4.32 3.86
N PRO A 140 -0.48 -5.46 3.35
CA PRO A 140 0.89 -5.89 3.64
C PRO A 140 1.93 -4.85 3.20
N GLY A 141 1.77 -4.33 1.98
CA GLY A 141 2.66 -3.32 1.40
C GLY A 141 2.67 -2.03 2.20
N SER A 142 1.50 -1.48 2.53
CA SER A 142 1.39 -0.24 3.30
C SER A 142 2.02 -0.34 4.69
N CYS A 143 1.82 -1.47 5.40
CA CYS A 143 2.46 -1.70 6.70
C CYS A 143 3.99 -1.79 6.58
N ALA A 144 4.50 -2.51 5.57
CA ALA A 144 5.93 -2.61 5.33
C ALA A 144 6.56 -1.26 4.96
N THR A 145 5.89 -0.47 4.14
CA THR A 145 6.31 0.88 3.77
C THR A 145 6.42 1.78 4.97
N PHE A 146 5.41 1.77 5.85
CA PHE A 146 5.43 2.56 7.08
C PHE A 146 6.59 2.15 7.98
N ILE A 147 6.74 0.84 8.25
CA ILE A 147 7.82 0.28 9.08
C ILE A 147 9.19 0.71 8.53
N GLN A 148 9.39 0.58 7.22
CA GLN A 148 10.64 0.94 6.57
C GLN A 148 10.94 2.44 6.66
N ALA A 149 9.94 3.27 6.35
CA ALA A 149 10.08 4.73 6.41
C ALA A 149 10.42 5.21 7.82
N PHE A 150 9.69 4.70 8.83
CA PHE A 150 9.91 5.03 10.24
C PHE A 150 11.30 4.58 10.73
N THR A 151 11.67 3.32 10.49
CA THR A 151 12.97 2.78 10.93
C THR A 151 14.13 3.48 10.23
N MET A 152 14.00 3.84 8.95
CA MET A 152 15.02 4.58 8.22
C MET A 152 15.23 5.99 8.80
N LEU A 153 14.15 6.72 9.07
CA LEU A 153 14.23 8.03 9.71
C LEU A 153 14.86 7.92 11.10
N PHE A 154 14.43 6.94 11.90
CA PHE A 154 14.98 6.70 13.24
C PHE A 154 16.48 6.39 13.22
N ILE A 155 16.94 5.52 12.32
CA ILE A 155 18.37 5.19 12.18
C ILE A 155 19.17 6.42 11.73
N SER A 156 18.65 7.16 10.75
CA SER A 156 19.34 8.33 10.18
C SER A 156 19.48 9.46 11.21
N THR A 157 18.47 9.68 12.04
CA THR A 157 18.49 10.68 13.13
C THR A 157 19.27 10.22 14.36
N SER A 158 19.43 8.91 14.57
CA SER A 158 20.16 8.34 15.70
C SER A 158 21.66 8.09 15.41
N ASN A 159 22.14 8.40 14.20
CA ASN A 159 23.53 8.19 13.82
C ASN A 159 24.41 9.40 14.19
N PRO A 160 25.48 9.22 14.99
CA PRO A 160 26.35 10.30 15.41
C PRO A 160 27.40 10.55 14.32
N SER A 161 27.04 11.29 13.26
CA SER A 161 28.04 11.75 12.28
C SER A 161 28.95 12.85 12.82
N GLN A 162 28.66 13.40 14.01
CA GLN A 162 29.36 14.56 14.59
C GLN A 162 29.87 14.32 16.02
N GLY A 163 30.59 13.22 16.28
CA GLY A 163 31.41 13.05 17.49
C GLY A 163 30.69 13.01 18.86
N GLY A 164 29.36 13.04 18.89
CA GLY A 164 28.55 12.97 20.11
C GLY A 164 28.10 11.55 20.47
N THR A 165 27.71 11.36 21.74
CA THR A 165 27.05 10.13 22.20
C THR A 165 25.73 9.91 21.44
N LYS A 166 25.44 8.66 21.03
CA LYS A 166 24.18 8.28 20.37
C LYS A 166 22.98 8.70 21.23
N ARG A 167 22.30 9.79 20.84
CA ARG A 167 21.04 10.20 21.48
C ARG A 167 19.88 9.53 20.78
N TYR A 168 19.39 8.42 21.34
CA TYR A 168 18.09 7.87 20.97
C TYR A 168 17.01 8.80 21.54
N SER A 169 16.47 9.69 20.70
CA SER A 169 15.47 10.69 21.10
C SER A 169 14.14 10.07 21.52
N ILE A 170 13.77 8.91 20.95
CA ILE A 170 12.48 8.25 21.19
C ILE A 170 12.61 7.18 22.30
N PRO A 171 11.75 7.20 23.34
CA PRO A 171 11.65 6.12 24.33
C PRO A 171 11.31 4.75 23.71
N PRO A 172 11.78 3.62 24.28
CA PRO A 172 11.53 2.29 23.72
C PRO A 172 10.04 1.97 23.53
N GLY A 173 9.17 2.39 24.45
CA GLY A 173 7.73 2.16 24.35
C GLY A 173 7.10 2.79 23.10
N ILE A 174 7.41 4.07 22.83
CA ILE A 174 6.90 4.79 21.66
C ILE A 174 7.47 4.18 20.37
N PHE A 175 8.76 3.85 20.36
CA PHE A 175 9.40 3.21 19.22
C PHE A 175 8.77 1.85 18.90
N ASN A 176 8.61 0.99 19.90
CA ASN A 176 8.02 -0.34 19.75
C ASN A 176 6.54 -0.25 19.34
N PHE A 177 5.80 0.74 19.85
CA PHE A 177 4.44 1.01 19.39
C PHE A 177 4.41 1.39 17.92
N LEU A 178 5.21 2.37 17.48
CA LEU A 178 5.24 2.77 16.06
C LEU A 178 5.71 1.63 15.15
N LEU A 179 6.59 0.76 15.63
CA LEU A 179 7.12 -0.34 14.83
C LEU A 179 6.16 -1.52 14.69
N ILE A 180 5.42 -1.87 15.74
CA ILE A 180 4.58 -3.08 15.79
C ILE A 180 3.13 -2.74 16.08
N GLY A 181 2.88 -1.95 17.13
CA GLY A 181 1.53 -1.60 17.57
C GLY A 181 0.73 -0.82 16.54
N PHE A 182 1.33 0.19 15.91
CA PHE A 182 0.67 1.01 14.90
C PHE A 182 0.33 0.20 13.64
N PRO A 183 1.26 -0.55 13.01
CA PRO A 183 0.90 -1.48 11.92
C PRO A 183 -0.17 -2.51 12.31
N ALA A 184 -0.15 -3.05 13.54
CA ALA A 184 -1.18 -3.97 14.00
C ALA A 184 -2.56 -3.30 14.10
N LEU A 185 -2.63 -2.08 14.65
CA LEU A 185 -3.86 -1.29 14.70
C LEU A 185 -4.38 -0.95 13.29
N THR A 186 -3.48 -0.59 12.37
CA THR A 186 -3.81 -0.37 10.96
C THR A 186 -4.40 -1.63 10.33
N ALA A 187 -3.81 -2.80 10.58
CA ALA A 187 -4.33 -4.07 10.09
C ALA A 187 -5.74 -4.34 10.60
N VAL A 188 -5.98 -4.22 11.92
CA VAL A 188 -7.32 -4.42 12.51
C VAL A 188 -8.34 -3.44 11.93
N ALA A 189 -8.00 -2.14 11.86
CA ALA A 189 -8.88 -1.12 11.30
C ALA A 189 -9.20 -1.38 9.82
N SER A 190 -8.20 -1.78 9.04
CA SER A 190 -8.39 -2.10 7.61
C SER A 190 -9.29 -3.32 7.42
N ILE A 191 -9.10 -4.40 8.20
CA ILE A 191 -9.93 -5.61 8.14
C ILE A 191 -11.37 -5.26 8.49
N PHE A 192 -11.59 -4.47 9.54
CA PHE A 192 -12.93 -4.00 9.92
C PHE A 192 -13.60 -3.24 8.76
N LEU A 193 -12.90 -2.32 8.11
CA LEU A 193 -13.44 -1.55 6.99
C LEU A 193 -13.75 -2.43 5.77
N ILE A 194 -12.88 -3.41 5.47
CA ILE A 194 -13.07 -4.37 4.37
C ILE A 194 -14.31 -5.23 4.62
N VAL A 195 -14.46 -5.79 5.83
CA VAL A 195 -15.62 -6.59 6.23
C VAL A 195 -16.90 -5.76 6.20
N HIS A 196 -16.85 -4.52 6.69
CA HIS A 196 -17.98 -3.60 6.64
C HIS A 196 -18.42 -3.31 5.21
N LYS A 197 -17.47 -3.04 4.30
CA LYS A 197 -17.75 -2.85 2.87
C LYS A 197 -18.33 -4.11 2.23
N ALA A 198 -17.78 -5.29 2.53
CA ALA A 198 -18.28 -6.56 2.01
C ALA A 198 -19.75 -6.79 2.42
N SER A 199 -20.10 -6.50 3.67
CA SER A 199 -21.48 -6.57 4.16
C SER A 199 -22.42 -5.60 3.41
N LEU A 200 -21.96 -4.37 3.12
CA LEU A 200 -22.75 -3.41 2.36
C LEU A 200 -22.95 -3.84 0.90
N VAL A 201 -21.94 -4.44 0.27
CA VAL A 201 -22.07 -5.02 -1.07
C VAL A 201 -23.08 -6.17 -1.07
N GLN A 202 -23.04 -7.03 -0.07
CA GLN A 202 -24.01 -8.13 0.07
C GLN A 202 -25.44 -7.61 0.26
N LYS A 203 -25.64 -6.57 1.08
CA LYS A 203 -26.96 -5.92 1.24
C LYS A 203 -27.46 -5.28 -0.04
N GLN A 204 -26.59 -4.66 -0.81
CA GLN A 204 -26.93 -4.09 -2.10
C GLN A 204 -27.26 -5.17 -3.14
N ASP A 205 -26.59 -6.32 -3.10
CA ASP A 205 -26.87 -7.48 -3.96
C ASP A 205 -28.28 -8.06 -3.69
N VAL A 206 -28.49 -8.43 -2.42
CA VAL A 206 -29.73 -8.18 -1.65
C VAL A 206 -30.88 -7.48 -2.38
N SER A 207 -30.89 -6.17 -2.16
CA SER A 207 -31.91 -5.24 -2.63
C SER A 207 -31.99 -5.13 -4.15
N TYR A 208 -30.86 -5.27 -4.86
CA TYR A 208 -30.85 -5.29 -6.33
C TYR A 208 -31.64 -6.48 -6.89
N ASN A 209 -31.42 -7.69 -6.39
CA ASN A 209 -32.11 -8.87 -6.89
C ASN A 209 -33.63 -8.79 -6.65
N VAL A 210 -34.03 -8.27 -5.49
CA VAL A 210 -35.45 -8.02 -5.19
C VAL A 210 -36.05 -6.99 -6.17
N LEU A 211 -35.33 -5.89 -6.42
CA LEU A 211 -35.77 -4.84 -7.34
C LEU A 211 -35.89 -5.36 -8.78
N ILE A 212 -34.90 -6.09 -9.28
CA ILE A 212 -34.91 -6.66 -10.62
C ILE A 212 -36.03 -7.67 -10.80
N ASN A 213 -36.30 -8.52 -9.81
CA ASN A 213 -37.41 -9.46 -9.87
C ASN A 213 -38.77 -8.72 -9.97
N LEU A 214 -38.98 -7.68 -9.16
CA LEU A 214 -40.20 -6.86 -9.23
C LEU A 214 -40.34 -6.15 -10.57
N LEU A 215 -39.25 -5.59 -11.11
CA LEU A 215 -39.25 -4.97 -12.43
C LEU A 215 -39.49 -5.98 -13.55
N THR A 216 -38.99 -7.20 -13.42
CA THR A 216 -39.18 -8.27 -14.39
C THR A 216 -40.63 -8.74 -14.40
N ASP A 217 -41.24 -8.89 -13.24
CA ASP A 217 -42.66 -9.24 -13.12
C ASP A 217 -43.55 -8.10 -13.64
N ALA A 218 -43.20 -6.85 -13.36
CA ALA A 218 -43.85 -5.68 -13.93
C ALA A 218 -43.72 -5.62 -15.47
N ALA A 219 -42.54 -5.96 -16.00
CA ALA A 219 -42.30 -5.99 -17.43
C ALA A 219 -43.16 -7.05 -18.12
N LYS A 220 -43.31 -8.25 -17.54
CA LYS A 220 -44.17 -9.31 -18.09
C LYS A 220 -45.65 -8.95 -18.13
N LEU A 221 -46.09 -8.06 -17.23
CA LEU A 221 -47.48 -7.61 -17.12
C LEU A 221 -47.77 -6.36 -17.94
N TRP A 222 -46.78 -5.81 -18.64
CA TRP A 222 -46.98 -4.62 -19.47
C TRP A 222 -47.55 -5.03 -20.83
N ASP A 223 -48.76 -4.53 -21.14
CA ASP A 223 -49.49 -4.85 -22.38
C ASP A 223 -49.59 -3.63 -23.31
N GLY A 224 -48.45 -3.06 -23.70
CA GLY A 224 -48.40 -2.07 -24.78
C GLY A 224 -48.94 -0.67 -24.49
N GLY A 225 -49.41 -0.36 -23.27
CA GLY A 225 -49.88 0.99 -22.94
C GLY A 225 -50.75 1.12 -21.69
N GLU A 226 -51.43 0.06 -21.27
CA GLU A 226 -52.22 0.09 -20.03
C GLU A 226 -51.41 -0.35 -18.81
N LYS A 227 -51.49 0.47 -17.76
CA LYS A 227 -50.68 0.34 -16.54
C LYS A 227 -51.29 -0.74 -15.64
N ILE A 228 -50.92 -2.01 -15.83
CA ILE A 228 -51.45 -3.16 -15.05
C ILE A 228 -50.72 -3.35 -13.69
N LEU A 229 -50.19 -2.27 -13.11
CA LEU A 229 -49.61 -2.33 -11.76
C LEU A 229 -50.57 -1.66 -10.77
N SER A 230 -51.10 -2.46 -9.85
CA SER A 230 -51.88 -1.97 -8.71
C SER A 230 -51.08 -0.91 -7.92
N GLU A 231 -51.77 0.02 -7.28
CA GLU A 231 -51.12 1.03 -6.42
C GLU A 231 -50.20 0.41 -5.37
N SER A 232 -50.62 -0.73 -4.78
CA SER A 232 -49.81 -1.49 -3.84
C SER A 232 -48.47 -1.97 -4.42
N ARG A 233 -48.45 -2.43 -5.67
CA ARG A 233 -47.21 -2.88 -6.33
C ARG A 233 -46.34 -1.71 -6.77
N ASN A 234 -46.93 -0.58 -7.16
CA ASN A 234 -46.17 0.65 -7.42
C ASN A 234 -45.50 1.17 -6.14
N PHE A 235 -46.21 1.15 -5.01
CA PHE A 235 -45.63 1.49 -3.71
C PHE A 235 -44.49 0.53 -3.32
N LEU A 236 -44.69 -0.78 -3.49
CA LEU A 236 -43.65 -1.78 -3.22
C LEU A 236 -42.41 -1.58 -4.11
N LEU A 237 -42.60 -1.28 -5.40
CA LEU A 237 -41.50 -1.00 -6.33
C LEU A 237 -40.72 0.24 -5.91
N GLN A 238 -41.41 1.32 -5.55
CA GLN A 238 -40.80 2.55 -5.04
C GLN A 238 -40.02 2.30 -3.75
N ALA A 239 -40.61 1.59 -2.77
CA ALA A 239 -39.95 1.26 -1.52
C ALA A 239 -38.69 0.41 -1.74
N THR A 240 -38.77 -0.61 -2.60
CA THR A 240 -37.62 -1.47 -2.93
C THR A 240 -36.50 -0.68 -3.62
N TYR A 241 -36.87 0.26 -4.49
CA TYR A 241 -35.92 1.16 -5.14
C TYR A 241 -35.22 2.08 -4.14
N GLU A 242 -35.95 2.62 -3.16
CA GLU A 242 -35.37 3.44 -2.11
C GLU A 242 -34.38 2.67 -1.23
N VAL A 243 -34.70 1.41 -0.91
CA VAL A 243 -33.77 0.51 -0.20
C VAL A 243 -32.50 0.27 -1.03
N PHE A 244 -32.65 -0.09 -2.31
CA PHE A 244 -31.51 -0.27 -3.23
C PHE A 244 -30.66 1.00 -3.36
N SER A 245 -31.29 2.17 -3.47
CA SER A 245 -30.63 3.47 -3.56
C SER A 245 -29.84 3.78 -2.28
N LEU A 246 -30.43 3.52 -1.12
CA LEU A 246 -29.78 3.68 0.18
C LEU A 246 -28.56 2.74 0.32
N ASP A 247 -28.73 1.45 -0.01
CA ASP A 247 -27.64 0.48 0.06
C ASP A 247 -26.49 0.85 -0.90
N THR A 248 -26.82 1.32 -2.10
CA THR A 248 -25.85 1.81 -3.09
C THR A 248 -25.13 3.07 -2.60
N PHE A 249 -25.84 3.99 -1.94
CA PHE A 249 -25.24 5.16 -1.32
C PHE A 249 -24.29 4.77 -0.19
N LEU A 250 -24.69 3.87 0.71
CA LEU A 250 -23.87 3.38 1.81
C LEU A 250 -22.61 2.65 1.30
N LYS A 251 -22.76 1.76 0.29
CA LYS A 251 -21.65 1.11 -0.42
C LYS A 251 -20.63 2.15 -0.92
N ASN A 252 -21.10 3.16 -1.64
CA ASN A 252 -20.25 4.23 -2.18
C ASN A 252 -19.59 5.09 -1.10
N ARG A 253 -20.32 5.40 -0.01
CA ARG A 253 -19.78 6.14 1.13
C ARG A 253 -18.69 5.35 1.86
N SER A 254 -18.85 4.05 2.00
CA SER A 254 -17.83 3.15 2.58
C SER A 254 -16.54 3.17 1.76
N ARG A 255 -16.64 3.13 0.43
CA ARG A 255 -15.49 3.25 -0.48
C ARG A 255 -14.68 4.54 -0.23
N ILE A 256 -15.36 5.68 -0.05
CA ILE A 256 -14.69 6.97 0.23
C ILE A 256 -13.98 6.91 1.59
N ARG A 257 -14.61 6.35 2.63
CA ARG A 257 -13.99 6.21 3.96
C ARG A 257 -12.71 5.38 3.90
N ILE A 258 -12.72 4.31 3.12
CA ILE A 258 -11.53 3.47 2.92
C ILE A 258 -10.44 4.21 2.14
N GLY A 259 -10.80 4.97 1.11
CA GLY A 259 -9.86 5.84 0.41
C GLY A 259 -9.19 6.86 1.35
N LEU A 260 -9.98 7.51 2.22
CA LEU A 260 -9.47 8.44 3.23
C LEU A 260 -8.56 7.75 4.25
N PHE A 261 -8.92 6.54 4.70
CA PHE A 261 -8.08 5.73 5.58
C PHE A 261 -6.72 5.44 4.94
N TRP A 262 -6.69 4.97 3.69
CA TRP A 262 -5.43 4.71 2.99
C TRP A 262 -4.61 5.98 2.73
N ALA A 263 -5.26 7.11 2.44
CA ALA A 263 -4.58 8.40 2.32
C ALA A 263 -3.93 8.83 3.65
N PHE A 264 -4.65 8.68 4.76
CA PHE A 264 -4.13 8.94 6.11
C PHE A 264 -2.93 8.04 6.46
N MET A 265 -2.90 6.80 5.97
CA MET A 265 -1.76 5.89 6.16
C MET A 265 -0.57 6.23 5.25
N ALA A 266 -0.83 6.67 4.03
CA ALA A 266 0.20 7.00 3.05
C ALA A 266 0.96 8.29 3.41
N ILE A 267 0.28 9.34 3.87
CA ILE A 267 0.90 10.65 4.16
C ILE A 267 2.05 10.55 5.18
N PRO A 268 1.87 9.96 6.38
CA PRO A 268 2.96 9.80 7.34
C PRO A 268 4.12 8.95 6.78
N SER A 269 3.80 7.90 6.02
CA SER A 269 4.81 7.04 5.39
C SER A 269 5.69 7.83 4.41
N ILE A 270 5.08 8.68 3.59
CA ILE A 270 5.78 9.58 2.66
C ILE A 270 6.63 10.59 3.44
N LEU A 271 6.08 11.22 4.48
CA LEU A 271 6.81 12.20 5.29
C LEU A 271 8.04 11.58 5.99
N PHE A 272 7.88 10.40 6.59
CA PHE A 272 8.99 9.70 7.22
C PHE A 272 10.05 9.27 6.20
N TYR A 273 9.62 8.83 5.02
CA TYR A 273 10.53 8.44 3.96
C TYR A 273 11.33 9.63 3.45
N VAL A 274 10.67 10.75 3.09
CA VAL A 274 11.33 11.99 2.64
C VAL A 274 12.28 12.52 3.72
N GLY A 275 11.82 12.60 4.97
CA GLY A 275 12.65 13.04 6.09
C GLY A 275 13.87 12.13 6.30
N GLY A 276 13.69 10.81 6.17
CA GLY A 276 14.77 9.85 6.26
C GLY A 276 15.79 10.00 5.12
N VAL A 277 15.32 10.24 3.89
CA VAL A 277 16.20 10.46 2.72
C VAL A 277 17.02 11.73 2.93
N ILE A 278 16.38 12.83 3.35
CA ILE A 278 17.07 14.10 3.65
C ILE A 278 18.12 13.91 4.74
N ALA A 279 17.77 13.22 5.83
CA ALA A 279 18.69 12.94 6.92
C ALA A 279 19.86 12.05 6.46
N LEU A 280 19.60 11.03 5.64
CA LEU A 280 20.66 10.16 5.13
C LEU A 280 21.58 10.89 4.15
N VAL A 281 21.04 11.66 3.22
CA VAL A 281 21.86 12.47 2.30
C VAL A 281 22.73 13.45 3.08
N THR A 282 22.19 14.12 4.10
CA THR A 282 22.94 15.05 4.94
C THR A 282 24.07 14.34 5.71
N THR A 283 23.79 13.16 6.26
CA THR A 283 24.78 12.39 7.04
C THR A 283 25.85 11.69 6.18
N VAL A 284 25.54 11.33 4.92
CA VAL A 284 26.48 10.71 3.98
C VAL A 284 27.33 11.75 3.23
N TYR A 285 26.79 12.94 2.93
CA TYR A 285 27.55 13.99 2.23
C TYR A 285 28.44 14.85 3.15
N GLN A 286 28.08 15.04 4.42
CA GLN A 286 28.93 15.76 5.39
C GLN A 286 30.34 15.16 5.58
N PRO A 287 30.53 13.83 5.71
CA PRO A 287 31.86 13.23 5.83
C PRO A 287 32.69 13.27 4.53
N ILE A 288 32.09 13.55 3.38
CA ILE A 288 32.83 13.73 2.10
C ILE A 288 33.50 15.11 2.04
N LYS A 289 32.92 16.11 2.73
CA LYS A 289 33.48 17.48 2.81
C LYS A 289 34.41 17.73 3.99
N THR A 290 34.44 16.85 4.99
CA THR A 290 35.37 16.98 6.12
C THR A 290 36.68 16.25 5.79
N PRO A 291 37.82 16.94 5.66
CA PRO A 291 39.10 16.27 5.52
C PRO A 291 39.31 15.35 6.72
N LYS A 292 39.60 14.06 6.46
CA LYS A 292 39.87 13.05 7.49
C LYS A 292 40.87 13.62 8.50
N LYS A 293 40.40 14.00 9.69
CA LYS A 293 41.31 14.27 10.81
C LYS A 293 42.09 12.98 11.06
N LEU A 294 43.41 13.04 10.90
CA LEU A 294 44.32 11.97 11.28
C LEU A 294 43.99 11.54 12.71
N GLN A 295 43.61 10.27 12.89
CA GLN A 295 43.67 9.66 14.21
C GLN A 295 45.13 9.30 14.47
N PRO A 296 45.74 9.72 15.59
CA PRO A 296 47.05 9.23 15.95
C PRO A 296 46.94 7.73 16.23
N ALA A 297 47.83 6.95 15.64
CA ALA A 297 47.91 5.51 15.87
C ALA A 297 48.09 5.26 17.38
N ASN A 298 47.29 4.36 17.94
CA ASN A 298 47.55 3.80 19.26
C ASN A 298 48.89 3.06 19.19
N LEU A 299 49.94 3.68 19.71
CA LEU A 299 51.24 3.05 19.89
C LEU A 299 51.11 1.91 20.90
N ASN A 300 51.58 0.74 20.51
CA ASN A 300 51.74 -0.41 21.41
C ASN A 300 52.81 -0.04 22.47
N PRO A 301 52.61 -0.31 23.78
CA PRO A 301 53.56 0.09 24.82
C PRO A 301 54.95 -0.57 24.75
N ASN A 302 55.18 -1.49 23.81
CA ASN A 302 56.37 -2.33 23.78
C ASN A 302 57.45 -1.86 22.78
N GLU A 303 57.28 -0.74 22.08
CA GLU A 303 58.28 -0.20 21.14
C GLU A 303 58.97 1.09 21.61
N ILE A 304 58.92 1.42 22.90
CA ILE A 304 59.71 2.53 23.47
C ILE A 304 61.08 2.02 23.92
N LYS A 305 61.92 1.69 22.94
CA LYS A 305 63.39 1.74 23.03
C LYS A 305 63.82 2.14 21.62
N THR A 306 64.14 3.38 21.32
CA THR A 306 65.36 4.07 21.76
C THR A 306 65.18 5.53 21.34
N VAL A 307 65.28 6.49 22.26
CA VAL A 307 65.24 7.92 21.90
C VAL A 307 66.63 8.34 21.46
N GLY A 308 66.75 8.71 20.19
CA GLY A 308 67.93 9.34 19.61
C GLY A 308 67.56 10.01 18.29
N ASN A 309 67.38 11.32 18.34
CA ASN A 309 67.32 12.32 17.26
C ASN A 309 67.32 11.83 15.81
N GLU A 310 66.25 12.10 15.06
CA GLU A 310 66.23 12.90 13.83
C GLU A 310 64.87 12.85 13.12
N MET A 311 64.52 13.96 12.44
CA MET A 311 63.44 14.07 11.47
C MET A 311 63.62 13.06 10.34
N GLU A 312 62.61 12.26 10.02
CA GLU A 312 62.29 12.00 8.60
C GLU A 312 60.88 11.45 8.42
N ASN A 313 60.18 11.99 7.42
CA ASN A 313 58.82 11.62 7.04
C ASN A 313 58.77 10.14 6.58
N GLY A 314 58.33 9.25 7.46
CA GLY A 314 57.96 7.89 7.06
C GLY A 314 56.69 7.89 6.18
N PRO A 315 56.61 7.04 5.13
CA PRO A 315 55.54 7.13 4.14
C PRO A 315 54.21 6.74 4.78
N ILE A 316 53.21 7.62 4.63
CA ILE A 316 51.81 7.31 4.94
C ILE A 316 51.36 6.21 3.97
N ILE A 317 51.40 4.96 4.42
CA ILE A 317 50.79 3.86 3.67
C ILE A 317 49.28 4.01 3.81
N LEU A 318 48.67 4.56 2.76
CA LEU A 318 47.23 4.65 2.62
C LEU A 318 46.66 3.22 2.58
N GLY A 319 46.07 2.79 3.70
CA GLY A 319 45.30 1.55 3.76
C GLY A 319 44.24 1.55 2.66
N LYS A 320 44.44 0.70 1.66
CA LYS A 320 43.65 0.62 0.43
C LYS A 320 42.36 -0.16 0.68
N ASP A 321 41.60 0.22 1.71
CA ASP A 321 40.33 -0.41 2.03
C ASP A 321 39.14 0.36 1.43
N GLY A 322 38.69 -0.16 0.28
CA GLY A 322 37.25 -0.36 0.09
C GLY A 322 36.43 0.70 -0.65
N SER A 323 36.94 1.44 -1.63
CA SER A 323 36.07 2.27 -2.50
C SER A 323 34.95 1.47 -3.18
N ARG A 324 35.16 0.16 -3.39
CA ARG A 324 34.15 -0.79 -3.93
C ARG A 324 33.01 -1.11 -2.95
N LYS A 325 33.23 -1.12 -1.63
CA LYS A 325 32.15 -1.40 -0.65
C LYS A 325 31.16 -0.23 -0.57
N LEU A 326 31.68 1.00 -0.60
CA LEU A 326 30.88 2.21 -0.57
C LEU A 326 30.08 2.42 -1.87
N SER A 327 30.68 2.19 -3.05
CA SER A 327 29.94 2.34 -4.32
C SER A 327 28.86 1.27 -4.52
N ARG A 328 29.10 0.04 -4.05
CA ARG A 328 28.10 -1.04 -4.05
C ARG A 328 26.96 -0.75 -3.07
N SER A 329 27.29 -0.19 -1.89
CA SER A 329 26.31 0.33 -0.93
C SER A 329 25.50 1.50 -1.49
N LEU A 330 26.11 2.42 -2.24
CA LEU A 330 25.44 3.60 -2.80
C LEU A 330 24.51 3.22 -3.96
N LYS A 331 24.92 2.29 -4.83
CA LYS A 331 24.08 1.74 -5.91
C LYS A 331 22.89 0.97 -5.35
N PHE A 332 23.12 0.15 -4.32
CA PHE A 332 22.05 -0.56 -3.63
C PHE A 332 21.07 0.40 -2.95
N LEU A 333 21.58 1.47 -2.34
CA LEU A 333 20.78 2.52 -1.72
C LEU A 333 19.94 3.29 -2.75
N TRP A 334 20.51 3.65 -3.90
CA TRP A 334 19.78 4.28 -5.01
C TRP A 334 18.68 3.38 -5.56
N LEU A 335 18.98 2.09 -5.78
CA LEU A 335 18.00 1.11 -6.25
C LEU A 335 16.86 0.95 -5.24
N HIS A 336 17.19 0.89 -3.94
CA HIS A 336 16.20 0.82 -2.87
C HIS A 336 15.30 2.06 -2.86
N TYR A 337 15.87 3.26 -3.03
CA TYR A 337 15.09 4.50 -3.09
C TYR A 337 14.21 4.61 -4.32
N PHE A 338 14.73 4.22 -5.47
CA PHE A 338 13.93 4.16 -6.69
C PHE A 338 12.75 3.20 -6.51
N SER A 339 13.00 2.00 -5.96
CA SER A 339 11.97 0.99 -5.72
C SER A 339 10.91 1.46 -4.73
N MET A 340 11.31 2.12 -3.62
CA MET A 340 10.36 2.63 -2.61
C MET A 340 9.56 3.83 -3.13
N SER A 341 10.18 4.73 -3.88
CA SER A 341 9.46 5.83 -4.54
C SER A 341 8.45 5.30 -5.56
N MET A 342 8.83 4.30 -6.36
CA MET A 342 7.92 3.65 -7.31
C MET A 342 6.75 2.96 -6.60
N ALA A 343 7.00 2.27 -5.47
CA ALA A 343 5.96 1.66 -4.66
C ALA A 343 4.99 2.69 -4.05
N LEU A 344 5.51 3.79 -3.50
CA LEU A 344 4.70 4.90 -2.97
C LEU A 344 3.87 5.58 -4.06
N SER A 345 4.46 5.82 -5.24
CA SER A 345 3.76 6.35 -6.41
C SER A 345 2.67 5.39 -6.90
N MET A 346 2.92 4.08 -6.89
CA MET A 346 1.88 3.09 -7.21
C MET A 346 0.76 3.08 -6.18
N ASP A 347 1.06 3.12 -4.88
CA ASP A 347 0.04 3.16 -3.82
C ASP A 347 -0.83 4.42 -3.93
N ALA A 348 -0.23 5.57 -4.24
CA ALA A 348 -0.94 6.83 -4.48
C ALA A 348 -1.78 6.79 -5.76
N ALA A 349 -1.22 6.34 -6.88
CA ALA A 349 -1.91 6.27 -8.17
C ALA A 349 -3.08 5.27 -8.13
N THR A 350 -2.88 4.10 -7.53
CA THR A 350 -3.93 3.11 -7.29
C THR A 350 -5.02 3.70 -6.40
N SER A 351 -4.67 4.56 -5.44
CA SER A 351 -5.69 5.17 -4.57
C SER A 351 -6.51 6.24 -5.31
N MET A 352 -5.88 7.05 -6.17
CA MET A 352 -6.59 8.01 -7.02
C MET A 352 -7.48 7.33 -8.06
N VAL A 353 -6.95 6.34 -8.79
CA VAL A 353 -7.68 5.66 -9.87
C VAL A 353 -8.86 4.87 -9.33
N PHE A 354 -8.70 4.13 -8.23
CA PHE A 354 -9.74 3.21 -7.76
C PHE A 354 -10.73 3.83 -6.76
N TYR A 355 -10.37 4.90 -6.03
CA TYR A 355 -11.26 5.51 -5.03
C TYR A 355 -11.88 6.84 -5.46
N LEU A 356 -11.19 7.65 -6.30
CA LEU A 356 -11.63 9.01 -6.63
C LEU A 356 -12.24 9.14 -8.03
N ASN A 357 -11.91 8.27 -8.99
CA ASN A 357 -12.37 8.41 -10.36
C ASN A 357 -13.63 7.57 -10.63
N LYS A 358 -14.82 8.17 -10.52
CA LYS A 358 -16.10 7.51 -10.80
C LYS A 358 -16.58 7.70 -12.24
N ASP A 359 -16.11 8.75 -12.91
CA ASP A 359 -16.70 9.22 -14.17
C ASP A 359 -15.81 8.96 -15.40
N ASN A 360 -14.49 8.77 -15.27
CA ASN A 360 -13.59 8.58 -16.43
C ASN A 360 -13.19 7.12 -16.74
N LEU A 361 -13.94 6.12 -16.23
CA LEU A 361 -13.66 4.69 -16.51
C LEU A 361 -14.84 3.98 -17.20
N LYS A 362 -15.88 4.74 -17.58
CA LYS A 362 -17.04 4.25 -18.34
C LYS A 362 -16.97 4.53 -19.84
N GLU A 363 -15.91 5.19 -20.32
CA GLU A 363 -15.62 5.39 -21.75
C GLU A 363 -14.32 4.69 -22.16
#